data_AF-A0A7G9SLS4-F1
#
_entry.id   AF-A0A7G9SLS4-F1
#
_cell.length_a   1.000
_cell.length_b   1.000
_cell.length_c   1.000
_cell.angle_alpha   90.00
_cell.angle_beta   90.00
_cell.angle_gamma   90.00
#
_symmetry.space_group_name_H-M   'P 1'
#
loop_
_entity.id
_entity.type
_entity.pdbx_description
1 polymer ?
#
loop_
_entity_poly.entity_id
_entity_poly.type
_entity_poly.pdbx_seq_one_letter_code
_entity_poly.pdbx_strand_id
1 'polypeptide(L)'
;MNRFATLRRKREAWLARWGTLPLGWRGGILAVFAGLLLAFVVAIVFRQRIGDWIWPDPRAEALRTQAGVALAAGRLSVADGSGARELYEAALALQPDQVEAREGLSRVALAALAQAEAHARAGREAQARIALRLARELDAPKARIDAAEALLRMDDAAQAGIGALLAEAESAHAAGHLLEGTNAALPLYQRVLALQPRNQRAVEGREDALSDLLQPVTGLLTRGDLAGAASRIQAAERFDAGHVDLPALHAGLAQAVQQRSARIRQSLLRGRHAAAADACVALREVAASAVPGECSGAVVDGLLRDAAAATADFRFDETIRLLALLEQLDGDAVRVQAARRHLQEARAGAAHLPRPLMSPRVTAQVRDLLAQAEAARTRGDWLSPPGDSAWDRLREARALAPADPAVQRALQAMLPAARDCNATALRDNDLGRAQVCLEAWRQLAPADAAIAAAQRRLGERWLAIGEERLGAGELEATARALARARALDAATPGLQELQLRLERARSGAN
;
A
#
# COMPACT_ATOMS: atom_id res chain seq x y z
N MET A 1 71.10 37.42 83.66
CA MET A 1 70.34 37.95 84.83
C MET A 1 70.18 39.48 84.83
N ASN A 2 69.93 40.17 83.68
CA ASN A 2 69.87 41.65 83.63
C ASN A 2 68.57 42.27 83.04
N ARG A 3 67.51 41.50 82.76
CA ARG A 3 66.24 42.04 82.21
C ARG A 3 65.15 42.36 83.23
N PHE A 4 65.26 41.89 84.48
CA PHE A 4 64.27 42.18 85.52
C PHE A 4 64.59 43.45 86.33
N ALA A 5 65.86 43.87 86.38
CA ALA A 5 66.26 45.11 87.07
C ALA A 5 65.81 46.39 86.33
N THR A 6 65.67 46.33 85.00
CA THR A 6 65.26 47.47 84.16
C THR A 6 63.76 47.77 84.22
N LEU A 7 62.92 46.77 84.48
CA LEU A 7 61.47 46.97 84.66
C LEU A 7 61.14 47.57 86.03
N ARG A 8 61.87 47.21 87.08
CA ARG A 8 61.66 47.74 88.44
C ARG A 8 62.00 49.23 88.54
N ARG A 9 63.14 49.65 87.96
CA ARG A 9 63.55 51.07 87.89
C ARG A 9 62.62 51.93 87.05
N LYS A 10 62.09 51.41 85.93
CA LYS A 10 61.08 52.14 85.12
C LYS A 10 59.75 52.29 85.87
N ARG A 11 59.35 51.30 86.66
CA ARG A 11 58.12 51.34 87.48
C ARG A 11 58.23 52.34 88.63
N GLU A 12 59.38 52.41 89.29
CA GLU A 12 59.66 53.38 90.37
C GLU A 12 59.73 54.82 89.83
N ALA A 13 60.36 55.05 88.68
CA ALA A 13 60.39 56.35 88.01
C ALA A 13 58.99 56.80 87.55
N TRP A 14 58.14 55.88 87.10
CA TRP A 14 56.77 56.17 86.68
C TRP A 14 55.87 56.52 87.88
N LEU A 15 56.01 55.81 89.00
CA LEU A 15 55.27 56.08 90.25
C LEU A 15 55.69 57.41 90.90
N ALA A 16 56.98 57.76 90.89
CA ALA A 16 57.46 59.05 91.38
C ALA A 16 56.93 60.22 90.54
N ARG A 17 56.84 60.06 89.22
CA ARG A 17 56.31 61.06 88.29
C ARG A 17 54.78 61.14 88.30
N TRP A 18 54.10 60.06 88.71
CA TRP A 18 52.67 60.09 89.02
C TRP A 18 52.40 60.89 90.30
N GLY A 19 53.24 60.76 91.34
CA GLY A 19 53.09 61.43 92.63
C GLY A 19 53.10 62.97 92.59
N THR A 20 53.73 63.57 91.58
CA THR A 20 53.90 65.03 91.43
C THR A 20 52.81 65.71 90.58
N LEU A 21 51.80 64.98 90.12
CA LEU A 21 50.67 65.53 89.36
C LEU A 21 49.54 65.99 90.33
N PRO A 22 48.98 67.21 90.15
CA PRO A 22 47.88 67.70 90.97
C PRO A 22 46.66 66.78 90.87
N LEU A 23 45.94 66.58 91.98
CA LEU A 23 44.87 65.58 92.10
C LEU A 23 43.81 65.63 90.98
N GLY A 24 43.52 66.82 90.43
CA GLY A 24 42.54 66.99 89.34
C GLY A 24 42.95 66.32 88.01
N TRP A 25 44.25 66.31 87.67
CA TRP A 25 44.73 65.70 86.42
C TRP A 25 44.76 64.18 86.49
N ARG A 26 44.99 63.61 87.67
CA ARG A 26 44.90 62.17 87.92
C ARG A 26 43.47 61.65 87.77
N GLY A 27 42.48 62.42 88.24
CA GLY A 27 41.06 62.14 88.03
C GLY A 27 40.66 62.20 86.55
N GLY A 28 41.14 63.19 85.80
CA GLY A 28 40.84 63.33 84.37
C GLY A 28 41.36 62.17 83.51
N ILE A 29 42.61 61.73 83.74
CA ILE A 29 43.19 60.61 82.97
C ILE A 29 42.49 59.29 83.29
N LEU A 30 42.17 59.03 84.57
CA LEU A 30 41.41 57.84 84.98
C LEU A 30 39.97 57.86 84.44
N ALA A 31 39.31 59.03 84.40
CA ALA A 31 37.97 59.17 83.83
C ALA A 31 37.96 58.93 82.32
N VAL A 32 38.96 59.41 81.58
CA VAL A 32 39.09 59.14 80.14
C VAL A 32 39.36 57.66 79.87
N PHE A 33 40.26 57.03 80.64
CA PHE A 33 40.51 55.59 80.51
C PHE A 33 39.27 54.75 80.88
N ALA A 34 38.57 55.12 81.96
CA ALA A 34 37.32 54.46 82.35
C ALA A 34 36.21 54.66 81.30
N GLY A 35 36.11 55.86 80.71
CA GLY A 35 35.16 56.16 79.64
C GLY A 35 35.47 55.40 78.36
N LEU A 36 36.74 55.31 77.95
CA LEU A 36 37.17 54.51 76.80
C LEU A 36 36.95 53.01 77.04
N LEU A 37 37.23 52.52 78.26
CA LEU A 37 37.01 51.12 78.61
C LEU A 37 35.52 50.80 78.67
N LEU A 38 34.69 51.71 79.18
CA LEU A 38 33.24 51.58 79.15
C LEU A 38 32.70 51.59 77.71
N ALA A 39 33.16 52.50 76.85
CA ALA A 39 32.78 52.55 75.45
C ALA A 39 33.21 51.27 74.70
N PHE A 40 34.39 50.74 75.02
CA PHE A 40 34.89 49.48 74.47
C PHE A 40 34.06 48.27 74.94
N VAL A 41 33.69 48.22 76.21
CA VAL A 41 32.81 47.18 76.76
C VAL A 41 31.40 47.29 76.16
N VAL A 42 30.85 48.49 76.04
CA VAL A 42 29.56 48.74 75.37
C VAL A 42 29.62 48.30 73.90
N ALA A 43 30.70 48.62 73.18
CA ALA A 43 30.89 48.19 71.80
C ALA A 43 31.00 46.67 71.67
N ILE A 44 31.63 45.97 72.62
CA ILE A 44 31.71 44.50 72.64
C ILE A 44 30.35 43.87 72.94
N VAL A 45 29.61 44.40 73.92
CA VAL A 45 28.30 43.87 74.32
C VAL A 45 27.24 44.14 73.23
N PHE A 46 27.28 45.29 72.58
CA PHE A 46 26.39 45.61 71.46
C PHE A 46 26.88 45.10 70.09
N ARG A 47 28.08 44.50 70.01
CA ARG A 47 28.66 44.00 68.75
C ARG A 47 27.75 43.01 68.05
N GLN A 48 27.09 42.12 68.80
CA GLN A 48 26.16 41.12 68.25
C GLN A 48 24.88 41.80 67.73
N ARG A 49 24.33 42.76 68.49
CA ARG A 49 23.09 43.47 68.13
C ARG A 49 23.24 44.37 66.89
N ILE A 50 24.43 44.97 66.70
CA ILE A 50 24.72 45.84 65.54
C ILE A 50 25.12 45.00 64.30
N GLY A 51 25.80 43.87 64.51
CA GLY A 51 26.14 42.92 63.43
C GLY A 51 24.90 42.32 62.76
N ASP A 52 23.91 41.91 63.55
CA ASP A 52 22.65 41.35 63.05
C ASP A 52 21.74 42.40 62.37
N TRP A 53 22.00 43.70 62.57
CA TRP A 53 21.23 44.78 61.97
C TRP A 53 21.77 45.22 60.59
N ILE A 54 23.03 44.89 60.28
CA ILE A 54 23.73 45.41 59.08
C ILE A 54 24.17 44.28 58.13
N TRP A 55 24.33 43.03 58.59
CA TRP A 55 24.79 41.90 57.76
C TRP A 55 23.69 40.87 57.46
N PRO A 56 23.53 40.42 56.19
CA PRO A 56 22.55 39.40 55.83
C PRO A 56 22.82 38.05 56.53
N ASP A 57 21.76 37.31 56.85
CA ASP A 57 21.85 35.98 57.48
C ASP A 57 22.76 35.04 56.65
N PRO A 58 23.85 34.50 57.22
CA PRO A 58 24.79 33.61 56.50
C PRO A 58 24.14 32.35 55.93
N ARG A 59 22.97 31.95 56.45
CA ARG A 59 22.22 30.80 55.94
C ARG A 59 21.60 31.07 54.58
N ALA A 60 21.10 32.29 54.34
CA ALA A 60 20.53 32.66 53.04
C ALA A 60 21.63 32.71 51.96
N GLU A 61 22.83 33.19 52.30
CA GLU A 61 23.99 33.16 51.41
C GLU A 61 24.41 31.73 51.05
N ALA A 62 24.47 30.84 52.06
CA ALA A 62 24.79 29.44 51.85
C ALA A 62 23.77 28.74 50.92
N LEU A 63 22.47 28.99 51.12
CA LEU A 63 21.40 28.48 50.26
C LEU A 63 21.51 29.01 48.82
N ARG A 64 21.78 30.31 48.62
CA ARG A 64 22.01 30.87 47.27
C ARG A 64 23.20 30.25 46.56
N THR A 65 24.29 30.02 47.29
CA THR A 65 25.49 29.38 46.75
C THR A 65 25.18 27.94 46.31
N GLN A 66 24.48 27.18 47.16
CA GLN A 66 24.03 25.83 46.83
C GLN A 66 23.06 25.82 45.64
N ALA A 67 22.13 26.77 45.57
CA ALA A 67 21.20 26.95 44.46
C ALA A 67 21.93 27.21 43.14
N GLY A 68 22.97 28.05 43.16
CA GLY A 68 23.84 28.30 42.01
C GLY A 68 24.55 27.04 41.51
N VAL A 69 25.03 26.20 42.43
CA VAL A 69 25.63 24.89 42.09
C VAL A 69 24.59 23.94 41.48
N ALA A 70 23.39 23.87 42.07
CA ALA A 70 22.30 23.05 41.54
C ALA A 70 21.87 23.50 40.13
N LEU A 71 21.80 24.81 39.90
CA LEU A 71 21.51 25.40 38.60
C LEU A 71 22.57 25.04 37.56
N ALA A 72 23.86 25.18 37.91
CA ALA A 72 24.97 24.80 37.03
C ALA A 72 24.99 23.29 36.72
N ALA A 73 24.54 22.46 37.66
CA ALA A 73 24.37 21.02 37.47
C ALA A 73 23.10 20.64 36.68
N GLY A 74 22.27 21.60 36.28
CA GLY A 74 21.01 21.37 35.56
C GLY A 74 19.87 20.81 36.41
N ARG A 75 20.03 20.78 37.75
CA ARG A 75 19.01 20.34 38.71
C ARG A 75 18.07 21.50 39.03
N LEU A 76 17.17 21.81 38.10
CA LEU A 76 16.34 23.02 38.18
C LEU A 76 15.25 22.93 39.25
N SER A 77 14.56 21.79 39.35
CA SER A 77 13.58 21.52 40.40
C SER A 77 13.62 20.03 40.75
N VAL A 78 13.69 19.72 42.04
CA VAL A 78 13.74 18.35 42.56
C VAL A 78 12.87 18.26 43.80
N ALA A 79 12.06 17.20 43.90
CA ALA A 79 11.09 17.01 44.98
C ALA A 79 11.73 16.87 46.38
N ASP A 80 13.02 16.52 46.46
CA ASP A 80 13.78 16.43 47.71
C ASP A 80 14.23 17.78 48.28
N GLY A 81 13.91 18.89 47.59
CA GLY A 81 14.27 20.25 47.99
C GLY A 81 15.71 20.65 47.64
N SER A 82 16.48 19.77 46.98
CA SER A 82 17.86 20.07 46.55
C SER A 82 17.95 20.77 45.19
N GLY A 83 16.81 21.05 44.56
CA GLY A 83 16.75 21.76 43.28
C GLY A 83 17.04 23.24 43.41
N ALA A 84 17.52 23.83 42.32
CA ALA A 84 17.88 25.25 42.27
C ALA A 84 16.69 26.16 42.61
N ARG A 85 15.48 25.83 42.13
CA ARG A 85 14.25 26.55 42.46
C ARG A 85 13.99 26.54 43.96
N GLU A 86 13.92 25.34 44.56
CA GLU A 86 13.56 25.17 45.96
C GLU A 86 14.59 25.86 46.88
N LEU A 87 15.88 25.82 46.54
CA LEU A 87 16.94 26.48 47.30
C LEU A 87 16.89 28.01 47.20
N TYR A 88 16.57 28.58 46.02
CA TYR A 88 16.38 30.03 45.88
C TYR A 88 15.08 30.52 46.55
N GLU A 89 14.00 29.74 46.48
CA GLU A 89 12.74 30.01 47.21
C GLU A 89 12.98 29.97 48.73
N ALA A 90 13.73 28.99 49.23
CA ALA A 90 14.12 28.91 50.64
C ALA A 90 14.98 30.10 51.08
N ALA A 91 15.89 30.59 50.23
CA ALA A 91 16.66 31.79 50.50
C ALA A 91 15.75 33.05 50.56
N LEU A 92 14.76 33.17 49.68
CA LEU A 92 13.77 34.26 49.70
C LEU A 92 12.83 34.20 50.90
N ALA A 93 12.48 33.01 51.39
CA ALA A 93 11.68 32.85 52.59
C ALA A 93 12.39 33.38 53.84
N LEU A 94 13.73 33.31 53.87
CA LEU A 94 14.54 33.89 54.94
C LEU A 94 14.69 35.41 54.78
N GLN A 95 14.84 35.91 53.55
CA GLN A 95 15.05 37.33 53.25
C GLN A 95 14.26 37.76 52.00
N PRO A 96 13.03 38.27 52.17
CA PRO A 96 12.12 38.56 51.06
C PRO A 96 12.56 39.72 50.14
N ASP A 97 13.42 40.62 50.63
CA ASP A 97 13.88 41.82 49.95
C ASP A 97 15.18 41.63 49.14
N GLN A 98 15.78 40.44 49.14
CA GLN A 98 16.99 40.16 48.36
C GLN A 98 16.72 40.06 46.85
N VAL A 99 17.42 40.91 46.08
CA VAL A 99 17.34 40.96 44.62
C VAL A 99 18.06 39.76 43.99
N GLU A 100 19.17 39.32 44.57
CA GLU A 100 20.05 38.27 44.03
C GLU A 100 19.38 36.90 43.98
N ALA A 101 18.52 36.59 44.96
CA ALA A 101 17.75 35.35 44.98
C ALA A 101 16.62 35.37 43.92
N ARG A 102 15.98 36.53 43.69
CA ARG A 102 14.99 36.71 42.60
C ARG A 102 15.64 36.61 41.22
N GLU A 103 16.82 37.21 41.05
CA GLU A 103 17.63 37.03 39.84
C GLU A 103 18.04 35.56 39.65
N GLY A 104 18.34 34.85 40.76
CA GLY A 104 18.55 33.41 40.78
C GLY A 104 17.38 32.63 40.18
N LEU A 105 16.16 32.87 40.66
CA LEU A 105 14.95 32.27 40.10
C LEU A 105 14.73 32.62 38.63
N SER A 106 15.00 33.87 38.21
CA SER A 106 14.95 34.27 36.80
C SER A 106 15.94 33.46 35.94
N ARG A 107 17.16 33.21 36.43
CA ARG A 107 18.13 32.33 35.76
C ARG A 107 17.64 30.88 35.70
N VAL A 108 16.99 30.37 36.75
CA VAL A 108 16.37 29.04 36.74
C VAL A 108 15.25 28.96 35.69
N ALA A 109 14.41 30.00 35.59
CA ALA A 109 13.34 30.09 34.60
C ALA A 109 13.87 30.05 33.15
N LEU A 110 14.95 30.80 32.88
CA LEU A 110 15.63 30.78 31.58
C LEU A 110 16.29 29.43 31.28
N ALA A 111 16.89 28.79 32.29
CA ALA A 111 17.46 27.44 32.14
C ALA A 111 16.38 26.39 31.87
N ALA A 112 15.20 26.53 32.50
CA ALA A 112 14.05 25.65 32.28
C ALA A 112 13.50 25.80 30.85
N LEU A 113 13.44 27.02 30.31
CA LEU A 113 13.14 27.24 28.89
C LEU A 113 14.15 26.58 27.96
N ALA A 114 15.45 26.73 28.24
CA ALA A 114 16.50 26.11 27.43
C ALA A 114 16.38 24.57 27.45
N GLN A 115 16.06 23.98 28.60
CA GLN A 115 15.76 22.55 28.71
C GLN A 115 14.50 22.17 27.92
N ALA A 116 13.43 22.98 27.99
CA ALA A 116 12.19 22.74 27.26
C ALA A 116 12.42 22.74 25.73
N GLU A 117 13.14 23.73 25.20
CA GLU A 117 13.50 23.78 23.78
C GLU A 117 14.40 22.62 23.35
N ALA A 118 15.40 22.26 24.17
CA ALA A 118 16.28 21.14 23.88
C ALA A 118 15.51 19.81 23.87
N HIS A 119 14.59 19.61 24.82
CA HIS A 119 13.71 18.44 24.84
C HIS A 119 12.73 18.42 23.67
N ALA A 120 12.16 19.57 23.29
CA ALA A 120 11.30 19.68 22.11
C ALA A 120 12.05 19.30 20.82
N ARG A 121 13.26 19.83 20.61
CA ARG A 121 14.13 19.46 19.46
C ARG A 121 14.55 17.99 19.47
N ALA A 122 14.58 17.36 20.64
CA ALA A 122 14.91 15.95 20.80
C ALA A 122 13.70 15.00 20.75
N GLY A 123 12.48 15.51 20.47
CA GLY A 123 11.25 14.71 20.44
C GLY A 123 10.81 14.20 21.82
N ARG A 124 11.33 14.77 22.91
CA ARG A 124 11.03 14.39 24.30
C ARG A 124 9.91 15.24 24.86
N GLU A 125 8.73 15.08 24.29
CA GLU A 125 7.54 15.92 24.51
C GLU A 125 7.14 16.01 25.99
N ALA A 126 7.13 14.88 26.70
CA ALA A 126 6.78 14.84 28.13
C ALA A 126 7.76 15.67 28.98
N GLN A 127 9.06 15.52 28.74
CA GLN A 127 10.10 16.27 29.45
C GLN A 127 10.09 17.75 29.07
N ALA A 128 9.84 18.07 27.79
CA ALA A 128 9.71 19.44 27.32
C ALA A 128 8.56 20.18 28.00
N ARG A 129 7.40 19.52 28.14
CA ARG A 129 6.22 20.08 28.84
C ARG A 129 6.46 20.30 30.32
N ILE A 130 7.19 19.42 31.00
CA ILE A 130 7.56 19.58 32.42
C ILE A 130 8.46 20.80 32.58
N ALA A 131 9.53 20.91 31.78
CA ALA A 131 10.45 22.05 31.84
C ALA A 131 9.78 23.38 31.46
N LEU A 132 8.86 23.37 30.49
CA LEU A 132 8.09 24.54 30.09
C LEU A 132 7.12 24.99 31.20
N ARG A 133 6.51 24.05 31.93
CA ARG A 133 5.66 24.37 33.09
C ARG A 133 6.47 25.07 34.18
N LEU A 134 7.65 24.55 34.52
CA LEU A 134 8.58 25.16 35.46
C LEU A 134 8.98 26.58 35.03
N ALA A 135 9.26 26.79 33.75
CA ALA A 135 9.56 28.11 33.22
C ALA A 135 8.37 29.10 33.35
N ARG A 136 7.13 28.64 33.15
CA ARG A 136 5.92 29.47 33.34
C ARG A 136 5.70 29.81 34.80
N GLU A 137 5.89 28.85 35.71
CA GLU A 137 5.76 29.05 37.16
C GLU A 137 6.76 30.08 37.70
N LEU A 138 7.93 30.19 37.09
CA LEU A 138 8.98 31.15 37.45
C LEU A 138 8.98 32.42 36.58
N ASP A 139 7.86 32.74 35.94
CA ASP A 139 7.64 33.98 35.17
C ASP A 139 8.71 34.25 34.09
N ALA A 140 9.12 33.23 33.34
CA ALA A 140 10.04 33.42 32.22
C ALA A 140 9.45 34.35 31.12
N PRO A 141 10.28 34.97 30.25
CA PRO A 141 9.80 35.88 29.22
C PRO A 141 8.78 35.22 28.26
N LYS A 142 7.57 35.80 28.17
CA LYS A 142 6.45 35.28 27.35
C LYS A 142 6.85 34.93 25.92
N ALA A 143 7.59 35.81 25.24
CA ALA A 143 8.02 35.57 23.86
C ALA A 143 8.83 34.27 23.67
N ARG A 144 9.60 33.85 24.69
CA ARG A 144 10.35 32.59 24.64
C ARG A 144 9.49 31.38 25.00
N ILE A 145 8.54 31.53 25.92
CA ILE A 145 7.53 30.50 26.21
C ILE A 145 6.74 30.21 24.93
N ASP A 146 6.24 31.25 24.25
CA ASP A 146 5.47 31.14 23.00
C ASP A 146 6.27 30.44 21.89
N ALA A 147 7.58 30.73 21.80
CA ALA A 147 8.48 30.07 20.85
C ALA A 147 8.65 28.57 21.14
N ALA A 148 8.85 28.19 22.41
CA ALA A 148 8.93 26.78 22.82
C ALA A 148 7.60 26.04 22.60
N GLU A 149 6.46 26.68 22.85
CA GLU A 149 5.13 26.14 22.55
C GLU A 149 4.89 25.96 21.06
N ALA A 150 5.35 26.90 20.23
CA ALA A 150 5.25 26.78 18.78
C ALA A 150 6.04 25.56 18.27
N LEU A 151 7.25 25.32 18.80
CA LEU A 151 8.05 24.12 18.45
C LEU A 151 7.31 22.82 18.78
N LEU A 152 6.70 22.72 19.97
CA LEU A 152 5.92 21.54 20.37
C LEU A 152 4.69 21.34 19.47
N ARG A 153 3.95 22.42 19.16
CA ARG A 153 2.78 22.33 18.27
C ARG A 153 3.13 21.89 16.85
N MET A 154 4.28 22.30 16.32
CA MET A 154 4.73 21.89 15.00
C MET A 154 5.07 20.39 14.96
N ASP A 155 5.68 19.86 16.02
CA ASP A 155 5.95 18.43 16.13
C ASP A 155 4.66 17.61 16.27
N ASP A 156 3.75 18.04 17.15
CA ASP A 156 2.42 17.41 17.33
C ASP A 156 1.65 17.32 15.99
N ALA A 157 1.65 18.41 15.20
CA ALA A 157 0.99 18.45 13.89
C ALA A 157 1.67 17.51 12.87
N ALA A 158 3.00 17.42 12.88
CA ALA A 158 3.73 16.50 12.02
C ALA A 158 3.44 15.03 12.39
N GLN A 159 3.40 14.70 13.68
CA GLN A 159 3.04 13.37 14.16
C GLN A 159 1.59 13.01 13.84
N ALA A 160 0.65 13.94 14.00
CA ALA A 160 -0.76 13.75 13.62
C ALA A 160 -0.92 13.50 12.12
N GLY A 161 -0.16 14.22 11.28
CA GLY A 161 -0.14 13.99 9.83
C GLY A 161 0.36 12.59 9.45
N ILE A 162 1.36 12.06 10.15
CA ILE A 162 1.85 10.68 9.96
C ILE A 162 0.81 9.66 10.42
N GLY A 163 0.14 9.91 11.55
CA GLY A 163 -0.96 9.06 12.01
C GLY A 163 -2.12 8.98 11.01
N ALA A 164 -2.49 10.11 10.40
CA ALA A 164 -3.50 10.16 9.35
C ALA A 164 -3.06 9.38 8.09
N LEU A 165 -1.81 9.53 7.66
CA LEU A 165 -1.26 8.77 6.53
C LEU A 165 -1.25 7.25 6.78
N LEU A 166 -0.94 6.82 8.00
CA LEU A 166 -0.99 5.41 8.38
C LEU A 166 -2.41 4.86 8.32
N ALA A 167 -3.39 5.60 8.86
CA ALA A 167 -4.80 5.20 8.79
C ALA A 167 -5.30 5.12 7.34
N GLU A 168 -4.87 6.03 6.47
CA GLU A 168 -5.17 5.98 5.04
C GLU A 168 -4.54 4.74 4.37
N ALA A 169 -3.28 4.43 4.70
CA ALA A 169 -2.59 3.24 4.20
C ALA A 169 -3.31 1.94 4.61
N GLU A 170 -3.68 1.83 5.88
CA GLU A 170 -4.41 0.68 6.42
C GLU A 170 -5.80 0.54 5.76
N SER A 171 -6.50 1.65 5.53
CA SER A 171 -7.78 1.64 4.81
C SER A 171 -7.63 1.22 3.35
N ALA A 172 -6.60 1.70 2.66
CA ALA A 172 -6.32 1.32 1.28
C ALA A 172 -5.96 -0.17 1.18
N HIS A 173 -5.18 -0.67 2.14
CA HIS A 173 -4.83 -2.10 2.25
C HIS A 173 -6.08 -2.95 2.47
N ALA A 174 -6.92 -2.59 3.44
CA ALA A 174 -8.18 -3.29 3.70
C ALA A 174 -9.15 -3.29 2.50
N ALA A 175 -9.08 -2.25 1.64
CA ALA A 175 -9.84 -2.17 0.39
C ALA A 175 -9.23 -2.98 -0.77
N GLY A 176 -8.07 -3.63 -0.58
CA GLY A 176 -7.33 -4.35 -1.62
C GLY A 176 -6.60 -3.43 -2.61
N HIS A 177 -6.50 -2.13 -2.29
CA HIS A 177 -5.86 -1.13 -3.14
C HIS A 177 -4.36 -1.05 -2.84
N LEU A 178 -3.60 -2.03 -3.32
CA LEU A 178 -2.20 -2.22 -2.90
C LEU A 178 -1.18 -1.35 -3.66
N LEU A 179 -1.32 -1.23 -4.99
CA LEU A 179 -0.24 -0.74 -5.86
C LEU A 179 -0.57 0.56 -6.63
N GLU A 180 -1.77 0.69 -7.17
CA GLU A 180 -2.04 1.66 -8.24
C GLU A 180 -2.35 3.07 -7.73
N GLY A 181 -1.44 4.03 -7.90
CA GLY A 181 -1.69 5.44 -7.58
C GLY A 181 -1.19 5.86 -6.20
N THR A 182 -1.24 7.16 -5.93
CA THR A 182 -0.56 7.76 -4.76
C THR A 182 -1.20 7.42 -3.43
N ASN A 183 -2.47 7.01 -3.44
CA ASN A 183 -3.27 6.69 -2.26
C ASN A 183 -3.42 5.17 -2.08
N ALA A 184 -2.65 4.38 -2.83
CA ALA A 184 -2.56 2.95 -2.62
C ALA A 184 -1.70 2.64 -1.38
N ALA A 185 -1.92 1.48 -0.77
CA ALA A 185 -1.30 1.08 0.49
C ALA A 185 0.24 1.16 0.46
N LEU A 186 0.88 0.52 -0.52
CA LEU A 186 2.35 0.44 -0.59
C LEU A 186 3.01 1.82 -0.76
N PRO A 187 2.58 2.71 -1.69
CA PRO A 187 3.05 4.09 -1.74
C PRO A 187 2.84 4.89 -0.46
N LEU A 188 1.71 4.71 0.24
CA LEU A 188 1.44 5.41 1.49
C LEU A 188 2.37 4.94 2.62
N TYR A 189 2.56 3.63 2.80
CA TYR A 189 3.55 3.10 3.74
C TYR A 189 4.96 3.57 3.41
N GLN A 190 5.36 3.56 2.13
CA GLN A 190 6.65 4.07 1.69
C GLN A 190 6.86 5.55 2.05
N ARG A 191 5.81 6.37 1.92
CA ARG A 191 5.85 7.79 2.30
C ARG A 191 5.98 7.98 3.82
N VAL A 192 5.30 7.16 4.63
CA VAL A 192 5.50 7.16 6.08
C VAL A 192 6.93 6.77 6.43
N LEU A 193 7.48 5.72 5.79
CA LEU A 193 8.85 5.26 6.01
C LEU A 193 9.91 6.26 5.55
N ALA A 194 9.62 7.06 4.50
CA ALA A 194 10.50 8.15 4.09
C ALA A 194 10.57 9.28 5.15
N LEU A 195 9.49 9.51 5.90
CA LEU A 195 9.45 10.48 7.00
C LEU A 195 9.98 9.89 8.32
N GLN A 196 9.67 8.63 8.60
CA GLN A 196 10.05 7.89 9.80
C GLN A 196 10.54 6.48 9.44
N PRO A 197 11.84 6.29 9.14
CA PRO A 197 12.39 5.01 8.71
C PRO A 197 12.28 3.87 9.75
N ARG A 198 12.01 4.21 11.01
CA ARG A 198 11.87 3.26 12.13
C ARG A 198 10.42 3.10 12.60
N ASN A 199 9.44 3.58 11.84
CA ASN A 199 8.04 3.42 12.20
C ASN A 199 7.63 1.95 12.03
N GLN A 200 7.52 1.24 13.16
CA GLN A 200 7.25 -0.20 13.16
C GLN A 200 5.93 -0.56 12.46
N ARG A 201 4.86 0.20 12.69
CA ARG A 201 3.56 -0.04 12.05
C ARG A 201 3.63 0.11 10.54
N ALA A 202 4.38 1.09 10.05
CA ALA A 202 4.57 1.29 8.61
C ALA A 202 5.38 0.16 7.96
N VAL A 203 6.40 -0.37 8.67
CA VAL A 203 7.16 -1.53 8.22
C VAL A 203 6.24 -2.75 8.16
N GLU A 204 5.58 -3.10 9.26
CA GLU A 204 4.68 -4.25 9.35
C GLU A 204 3.56 -4.18 8.29
N GLY A 205 2.87 -3.04 8.17
CA GLY A 205 1.82 -2.87 7.16
C GLY A 205 2.32 -2.97 5.71
N ARG A 206 3.55 -2.51 5.44
CA ARG A 206 4.17 -2.70 4.13
C ARG A 206 4.48 -4.18 3.87
N GLU A 207 5.02 -4.90 4.84
CA GLU A 207 5.31 -6.34 4.71
C GLU A 207 4.02 -7.12 4.43
N ASP A 208 2.95 -6.86 5.19
CA ASP A 208 1.65 -7.53 4.99
C ASP A 208 1.07 -7.21 3.60
N ALA A 209 1.12 -5.95 3.17
CA ALA A 209 0.67 -5.54 1.84
C ALA A 209 1.51 -6.16 0.70
N LEU A 210 2.81 -6.38 0.92
CA LEU A 210 3.67 -7.09 -0.03
C LEU A 210 3.34 -8.59 -0.09
N SER A 211 3.10 -9.23 1.05
CA SER A 211 2.65 -10.61 1.10
C SER A 211 1.31 -10.79 0.36
N ASP A 212 0.35 -9.88 0.52
CA ASP A 212 -0.92 -9.91 -0.22
C ASP A 212 -0.73 -9.67 -1.73
N LEU A 213 0.17 -8.76 -2.13
CA LEU A 213 0.51 -8.52 -3.54
C LEU A 213 1.12 -9.78 -4.19
N LEU A 214 1.93 -10.52 -3.44
CA LEU A 214 2.66 -11.70 -3.91
C LEU A 214 1.88 -13.00 -3.78
N GLN A 215 0.85 -13.06 -2.93
CA GLN A 215 0.00 -14.24 -2.70
C GLN A 215 -0.53 -14.90 -3.99
N PRO A 216 -0.97 -14.16 -5.03
CA PRO A 216 -1.47 -14.77 -6.27
C PRO A 216 -0.39 -15.37 -7.17
N VAL A 217 0.90 -15.04 -6.97
CA VAL A 217 1.99 -15.34 -7.91
C VAL A 217 2.15 -16.83 -8.16
N THR A 218 2.09 -17.66 -7.12
CA THR A 218 2.16 -19.12 -7.26
C THR A 218 1.04 -19.66 -8.17
N GLY A 219 -0.16 -19.10 -8.04
CA GLY A 219 -1.30 -19.44 -8.91
C GLY A 219 -1.11 -19.00 -10.36
N LEU A 220 -0.47 -17.85 -10.59
CA LEU A 220 -0.13 -17.35 -11.94
C LEU A 220 0.90 -18.25 -12.61
N LEU A 221 1.97 -18.62 -11.87
CA LEU A 221 2.98 -19.55 -12.35
C LEU A 221 2.39 -20.91 -12.72
N THR A 222 1.49 -21.44 -11.88
CA THR A 222 0.81 -22.73 -12.14
C THR A 222 -0.05 -22.70 -13.41
N ARG A 223 -0.74 -21.57 -13.67
CA ARG A 223 -1.54 -21.37 -14.88
C ARG A 223 -0.70 -20.99 -16.11
N GLY A 224 0.61 -20.76 -15.96
CA GLY A 224 1.51 -20.37 -17.04
C GLY A 224 1.46 -18.88 -17.40
N ASP A 225 0.83 -18.04 -16.57
CA ASP A 225 0.86 -16.58 -16.71
C ASP A 225 2.18 -16.04 -16.12
N LEU A 226 3.24 -16.16 -16.91
CA LEU A 226 4.58 -15.75 -16.51
C LEU A 226 4.73 -14.22 -16.49
N ALA A 227 4.04 -13.51 -17.39
CA ALA A 227 4.10 -12.05 -17.48
C ALA A 227 3.43 -11.41 -16.26
N GLY A 228 2.23 -11.88 -15.89
CA GLY A 228 1.53 -11.42 -14.70
C GLY A 228 2.27 -11.76 -13.40
N ALA A 229 2.96 -12.90 -13.35
CA ALA A 229 3.83 -13.27 -12.22
C ALA A 229 5.05 -12.35 -12.11
N ALA A 230 5.79 -12.15 -13.21
CA ALA A 230 6.97 -11.31 -13.25
C ALA A 230 6.65 -9.84 -12.93
N SER A 231 5.54 -9.32 -13.46
CA SER A 231 5.10 -7.95 -13.17
C SER A 231 4.84 -7.71 -11.69
N ARG A 232 4.22 -8.66 -10.98
CA ARG A 232 3.96 -8.56 -9.53
C ARG A 232 5.24 -8.66 -8.71
N ILE A 233 6.13 -9.60 -9.05
CA ILE A 233 7.44 -9.73 -8.41
C ILE A 233 8.22 -8.42 -8.56
N GLN A 234 8.31 -7.88 -9.79
CA GLN A 234 9.00 -6.62 -10.05
C GLN A 234 8.35 -5.42 -9.34
N ALA A 235 7.03 -5.42 -9.19
CA ALA A 235 6.34 -4.37 -8.44
C ALA A 235 6.71 -4.43 -6.94
N ALA A 236 6.75 -5.63 -6.35
CA ALA A 236 7.15 -5.83 -4.95
C ALA A 236 8.61 -5.39 -4.70
N GLU A 237 9.54 -5.78 -5.59
CA GLU A 237 10.96 -5.42 -5.50
C GLU A 237 11.22 -3.90 -5.43
N ARG A 238 10.32 -3.08 -6.01
CA ARG A 238 10.44 -1.61 -5.97
C ARG A 238 10.22 -1.04 -4.57
N PHE A 239 9.47 -1.74 -3.72
CA PHE A 239 9.20 -1.33 -2.33
C PHE A 239 10.11 -2.04 -1.34
N ASP A 240 10.37 -3.34 -1.55
CA ASP A 240 11.36 -4.09 -0.79
C ASP A 240 11.96 -5.24 -1.62
N ALA A 241 13.21 -5.07 -2.05
CA ALA A 241 13.96 -6.11 -2.76
C ALA A 241 14.43 -7.26 -1.84
N GLY A 242 14.38 -7.08 -0.52
CA GLY A 242 14.75 -8.08 0.48
C GLY A 242 13.57 -8.85 1.07
N HIS A 243 12.35 -8.66 0.55
CA HIS A 243 11.14 -9.31 1.05
C HIS A 243 11.27 -10.84 1.06
N VAL A 244 10.78 -11.47 2.13
CA VAL A 244 11.06 -12.89 2.45
C VAL A 244 10.55 -13.89 1.41
N ASP A 245 9.47 -13.54 0.70
CA ASP A 245 8.85 -14.44 -0.29
C ASP A 245 9.54 -14.38 -1.66
N LEU A 246 10.29 -13.30 -1.96
CA LEU A 246 10.85 -13.06 -3.30
C LEU A 246 11.80 -14.19 -3.76
N PRO A 247 12.75 -14.70 -2.95
CA PRO A 247 13.69 -15.73 -3.43
C PRO A 247 13.00 -16.98 -3.97
N ALA A 248 11.95 -17.46 -3.28
CA ALA A 248 11.19 -18.62 -3.72
C ALA A 248 10.40 -18.34 -5.01
N LEU A 249 9.81 -17.14 -5.12
CA LEU A 249 9.06 -16.73 -6.31
C LEU A 249 9.96 -16.53 -7.54
N HIS A 250 11.16 -15.99 -7.37
CA HIS A 250 12.17 -15.91 -8.43
C HIS A 250 12.59 -17.30 -8.91
N ALA A 251 12.85 -18.24 -7.99
CA ALA A 251 13.17 -19.61 -8.35
C ALA A 251 12.04 -20.27 -9.14
N GLY A 252 10.79 -20.08 -8.70
CA GLY A 252 9.59 -20.57 -9.40
C GLY A 252 9.44 -19.98 -10.80
N LEU A 253 9.62 -18.67 -10.95
CA LEU A 253 9.58 -17.99 -12.26
C LEU A 253 10.70 -18.49 -13.19
N ALA A 254 11.93 -18.59 -12.68
CA ALA A 254 13.07 -19.09 -13.45
C ALA A 254 12.84 -20.53 -13.93
N GLN A 255 12.32 -21.40 -13.08
CA GLN A 255 11.95 -22.78 -13.45
C GLN A 255 10.86 -22.78 -14.53
N ALA A 256 9.82 -21.95 -14.40
CA ALA A 256 8.73 -21.88 -15.36
C ALA A 256 9.20 -21.36 -16.73
N VAL A 257 10.11 -20.37 -16.74
CA VAL A 257 10.79 -19.89 -17.95
C VAL A 257 11.61 -21.02 -18.60
N GLN A 258 12.42 -21.75 -17.82
CA GLN A 258 13.21 -22.88 -18.34
C GLN A 258 12.34 -23.97 -18.95
N GLN A 259 11.22 -24.33 -18.31
CA GLN A 259 10.26 -25.28 -18.84
C GLN A 259 9.66 -24.81 -20.17
N ARG A 260 9.33 -23.51 -20.28
CA ARG A 260 8.80 -22.95 -21.53
C ARG A 260 9.84 -22.96 -22.65
N SER A 261 11.10 -22.63 -22.34
CA SER A 261 12.22 -22.72 -23.28
C SER A 261 12.46 -24.17 -23.76
N ALA A 262 12.30 -25.17 -22.89
CA ALA A 262 12.34 -26.58 -23.30
C ALA A 262 11.19 -26.97 -24.23
N ARG A 263 9.98 -26.46 -23.98
CA ARG A 263 8.81 -26.68 -24.86
C ARG A 263 8.99 -26.02 -26.23
N ILE A 264 9.63 -24.86 -26.31
CA ILE A 264 9.98 -24.20 -27.58
C ILE A 264 10.89 -25.13 -28.39
N ARG A 265 11.97 -25.62 -27.79
CA ARG A 265 12.89 -26.58 -28.43
C ARG A 265 12.16 -27.85 -28.90
N GLN A 266 11.25 -28.39 -28.09
CA GLN A 266 10.45 -29.56 -28.48
C GLN A 266 9.48 -29.26 -29.64
N SER A 267 8.88 -28.07 -29.68
CA SER A 267 8.00 -27.66 -30.78
C SER A 267 8.77 -27.49 -32.08
N LEU A 268 9.99 -26.95 -32.03
CA LEU A 268 10.89 -26.88 -33.17
C LEU A 268 11.25 -28.26 -33.72
N LEU A 269 11.61 -29.22 -32.85
CA LEU A 269 11.91 -30.60 -33.26
C LEU A 269 10.72 -31.30 -33.94
N ARG A 270 9.48 -30.87 -33.64
CA ARG A 270 8.25 -31.40 -34.23
C ARG A 270 7.77 -30.59 -35.45
N GLY A 271 8.54 -29.60 -35.92
CA GLY A 271 8.17 -28.72 -37.03
C GLY A 271 6.98 -27.79 -36.72
N ARG A 272 6.63 -27.58 -35.44
CA ARG A 272 5.52 -26.71 -35.02
C ARG A 272 6.02 -25.28 -34.79
N HIS A 273 6.46 -24.61 -35.85
CA HIS A 273 7.10 -23.29 -35.75
C HIS A 273 6.16 -22.20 -35.22
N ALA A 274 4.89 -22.19 -35.61
CA ALA A 274 3.89 -21.25 -35.08
C ALA A 274 3.72 -21.37 -33.55
N ALA A 275 3.62 -22.59 -33.02
CA ALA A 275 3.52 -22.80 -31.58
C ALA A 275 4.81 -22.43 -30.82
N ALA A 276 5.98 -22.61 -31.46
CA ALA A 276 7.25 -22.15 -30.91
C ALA A 276 7.30 -20.61 -30.87
N ALA A 277 6.83 -19.95 -31.93
CA ALA A 277 6.76 -18.49 -32.03
C ALA A 277 5.85 -17.87 -30.96
N ASP A 278 4.63 -18.40 -30.79
CA ASP A 278 3.70 -17.94 -29.74
C ASP A 278 4.36 -18.01 -28.34
N ALA A 279 5.11 -19.08 -28.07
CA ALA A 279 5.83 -19.24 -26.81
C ALA A 279 7.03 -18.28 -26.67
N CYS A 280 7.70 -17.95 -27.77
CA CYS A 280 8.77 -16.94 -27.79
C CYS A 280 8.25 -15.53 -27.51
N VAL A 281 7.13 -15.13 -28.13
CA VAL A 281 6.47 -13.84 -27.88
C VAL A 281 6.09 -13.74 -26.40
N ALA A 282 5.45 -14.77 -25.86
CA ALA A 282 5.06 -14.79 -24.44
C ALA A 282 6.25 -14.69 -23.47
N LEU A 283 7.43 -15.23 -23.82
CA LEU A 283 8.64 -15.08 -22.98
C LEU A 283 9.23 -13.66 -23.05
N ARG A 284 9.10 -12.99 -24.20
CA ARG A 284 9.59 -11.62 -24.37
C ARG A 284 8.85 -10.63 -23.47
N GLU A 285 7.56 -10.85 -23.24
CA GLU A 285 6.74 -10.07 -22.30
C GLU A 285 7.17 -10.24 -20.83
N VAL A 286 7.84 -11.35 -20.49
CA VAL A 286 8.38 -11.61 -19.15
C VAL A 286 9.70 -10.87 -18.97
N ALA A 287 10.66 -11.14 -19.86
CA ALA A 287 11.97 -10.49 -19.89
C ALA A 287 12.67 -10.76 -21.22
N ALA A 288 13.18 -9.71 -21.87
CA ALA A 288 13.90 -9.85 -23.13
C ALA A 288 15.13 -10.78 -23.02
N SER A 289 15.82 -10.79 -21.89
CA SER A 289 16.98 -11.66 -21.63
C SER A 289 16.63 -13.13 -21.43
N ALA A 290 15.36 -13.46 -21.17
CA ALA A 290 14.88 -14.82 -20.99
C ALA A 290 14.56 -15.53 -22.33
N VAL A 291 14.56 -14.79 -23.44
CA VAL A 291 14.21 -15.31 -24.76
C VAL A 291 15.38 -16.15 -25.32
N PRO A 292 15.16 -17.45 -25.62
CA PRO A 292 16.19 -18.30 -26.23
C PRO A 292 16.63 -17.80 -27.62
N GLY A 293 17.90 -17.97 -27.97
CA GLY A 293 18.44 -17.56 -29.27
C GLY A 293 17.76 -18.24 -30.47
N GLU A 294 17.16 -19.41 -30.26
CA GLU A 294 16.35 -20.12 -31.25
C GLU A 294 15.14 -19.31 -31.71
N CYS A 295 14.60 -18.42 -30.86
CA CYS A 295 13.45 -17.58 -31.18
C CYS A 295 13.75 -16.56 -32.27
N SER A 296 14.96 -16.00 -32.31
CA SER A 296 15.40 -15.07 -33.35
C SER A 296 16.00 -15.75 -34.59
N GLY A 297 16.33 -17.03 -34.49
CA GLY A 297 16.92 -17.82 -35.59
C GLY A 297 15.96 -18.88 -36.12
N ALA A 298 16.07 -20.10 -35.59
CA ALA A 298 15.37 -21.28 -36.10
C ALA A 298 13.84 -21.14 -36.17
N VAL A 299 13.22 -20.44 -35.22
CA VAL A 299 11.76 -20.17 -35.22
C VAL A 299 11.39 -19.26 -36.39
N VAL A 300 12.09 -18.14 -36.56
CA VAL A 300 11.87 -17.17 -37.66
C VAL A 300 12.07 -17.84 -39.02
N ASP A 301 13.16 -18.58 -39.19
CA ASP A 301 13.45 -19.29 -40.43
C ASP A 301 12.39 -20.36 -40.75
N GLY A 302 11.90 -21.05 -39.71
CA GLY A 302 10.80 -22.02 -39.83
C GLY A 302 9.49 -21.38 -40.26
N LEU A 303 9.11 -20.27 -39.60
CA LEU A 303 7.90 -19.51 -39.94
C LEU A 303 7.92 -18.98 -41.38
N LEU A 304 9.07 -18.49 -41.86
CA LEU A 304 9.20 -18.03 -43.25
C LEU A 304 9.00 -19.17 -44.26
N ARG A 305 9.52 -20.37 -43.96
CA ARG A 305 9.29 -21.57 -44.80
C ARG A 305 7.83 -22.01 -44.76
N ASP A 306 7.21 -22.05 -43.58
CA ASP A 306 5.80 -22.40 -43.42
C ASP A 306 4.89 -21.41 -44.16
N ALA A 307 5.20 -20.11 -44.10
CA ALA A 307 4.46 -19.07 -44.80
C ALA A 307 4.60 -19.19 -46.33
N ALA A 308 5.79 -19.52 -46.82
CA ALA A 308 6.00 -19.79 -48.25
C ALA A 308 5.20 -21.01 -48.73
N ALA A 309 5.23 -22.11 -47.95
CA ALA A 309 4.47 -23.33 -48.25
C ALA A 309 2.94 -23.08 -48.22
N ALA A 310 2.43 -22.42 -47.17
CA ALA A 310 1.02 -22.05 -47.08
C ALA A 310 0.58 -21.15 -48.25
N THR A 311 1.44 -20.25 -48.70
CA THR A 311 1.17 -19.41 -49.87
C THR A 311 1.10 -20.22 -51.17
N ALA A 312 2.02 -21.18 -51.35
CA ALA A 312 2.01 -22.09 -52.50
C ALA A 312 0.76 -22.98 -52.52
N ASP A 313 0.27 -23.39 -51.35
CA ASP A 313 -0.95 -24.20 -51.17
C ASP A 313 -2.25 -23.38 -51.21
N PHE A 314 -2.19 -22.08 -51.55
CA PHE A 314 -3.34 -21.16 -51.53
C PHE A 314 -4.00 -20.97 -50.15
N ARG A 315 -3.33 -21.32 -49.05
CA ARG A 315 -3.77 -21.13 -47.66
C ARG A 315 -3.43 -19.72 -47.15
N PHE A 316 -3.98 -18.69 -47.80
CA PHE A 316 -3.57 -17.31 -47.58
C PHE A 316 -3.83 -16.76 -46.17
N ASP A 317 -4.89 -17.21 -45.49
CA ASP A 317 -5.20 -16.79 -44.11
C ASP A 317 -4.14 -17.28 -43.13
N GLU A 318 -3.62 -18.49 -43.36
CA GLU A 318 -2.52 -19.05 -42.57
C GLU A 318 -1.23 -18.27 -42.82
N THR A 319 -0.90 -17.92 -44.07
CA THR A 319 0.23 -17.05 -44.38
C THR A 319 0.14 -15.72 -43.63
N ILE A 320 -1.01 -15.05 -43.63
CA ILE A 320 -1.19 -13.78 -42.90
C ILE A 320 -0.89 -13.97 -41.42
N ARG A 321 -1.44 -15.02 -40.80
CA ARG A 321 -1.21 -15.32 -39.38
C ARG A 321 0.27 -15.52 -39.08
N LEU A 322 0.99 -16.28 -39.93
CA LEU A 322 2.42 -16.53 -39.77
C LEU A 322 3.26 -15.25 -39.94
N LEU A 323 2.89 -14.38 -40.88
CA LEU A 323 3.54 -13.06 -41.06
C LEU A 323 3.34 -12.13 -39.85
N ALA A 324 2.15 -12.14 -39.23
CA ALA A 324 1.91 -11.36 -38.01
C ALA A 324 2.79 -11.83 -36.84
N LEU A 325 3.01 -13.15 -36.69
CA LEU A 325 3.93 -13.69 -35.69
C LEU A 325 5.38 -13.28 -35.95
N LEU A 326 5.80 -13.25 -37.21
CA LEU A 326 7.13 -12.77 -37.60
C LEU A 326 7.36 -11.31 -37.20
N GLU A 327 6.35 -10.45 -37.32
CA GLU A 327 6.45 -9.05 -36.88
C GLU A 327 6.59 -8.91 -35.37
N GLN A 328 5.86 -9.71 -34.59
CA GLN A 328 5.97 -9.71 -33.12
C GLN A 328 7.32 -10.20 -32.59
N LEU A 329 8.02 -11.03 -33.37
CA LEU A 329 9.33 -11.58 -33.04
C LEU A 329 10.50 -10.68 -33.47
N ASP A 330 10.22 -9.50 -34.03
CA ASP A 330 11.20 -8.62 -34.69
C ASP A 330 11.97 -9.37 -35.80
N GLY A 331 11.26 -10.16 -36.60
CA GLY A 331 11.84 -10.84 -37.76
C GLY A 331 12.43 -9.85 -38.77
N ASP A 332 13.45 -10.29 -39.52
CA ASP A 332 14.11 -9.47 -40.54
C ASP A 332 13.09 -8.83 -41.49
N ALA A 333 12.96 -7.50 -41.39
CA ALA A 333 11.96 -6.72 -42.12
C ALA A 333 12.06 -6.92 -43.64
N VAL A 334 13.27 -7.16 -44.17
CA VAL A 334 13.47 -7.40 -45.61
C VAL A 334 12.86 -8.75 -46.02
N ARG A 335 13.08 -9.79 -45.22
CA ARG A 335 12.53 -11.14 -45.47
C ARG A 335 11.02 -11.16 -45.31
N VAL A 336 10.49 -10.52 -44.27
CA VAL A 336 9.03 -10.40 -44.05
C VAL A 336 8.37 -9.66 -45.22
N GLN A 337 8.97 -8.56 -45.68
CA GLN A 337 8.44 -7.82 -46.83
C GLN A 337 8.51 -8.63 -48.13
N ALA A 338 9.56 -9.43 -48.33
CA ALA A 338 9.63 -10.34 -49.47
C ALA A 338 8.50 -11.37 -49.46
N ALA A 339 8.23 -11.99 -48.30
CA ALA A 339 7.13 -12.94 -48.14
C ALA A 339 5.76 -12.28 -48.35
N ARG A 340 5.58 -11.02 -47.93
CA ARG A 340 4.37 -10.23 -48.20
C ARG A 340 4.13 -10.00 -49.69
N ARG A 341 5.18 -9.65 -50.45
CA ARG A 341 5.07 -9.50 -51.91
C ARG A 341 4.68 -10.81 -52.58
N HIS A 342 5.32 -11.91 -52.20
CA HIS A 342 4.99 -13.24 -52.72
C HIS A 342 3.53 -13.63 -52.44
N LEU A 343 2.99 -13.30 -51.25
CA LEU A 343 1.57 -13.48 -50.94
C LEU A 343 0.66 -12.64 -51.85
N GLN A 344 1.02 -11.38 -52.12
CA GLN A 344 0.25 -10.51 -53.03
C GLN A 344 0.24 -11.06 -54.46
N GLU A 345 1.39 -11.49 -54.96
CA GLU A 345 1.55 -12.10 -56.29
C GLU A 345 0.74 -13.40 -56.40
N ALA A 346 0.83 -14.29 -55.40
CA ALA A 346 0.07 -15.53 -55.36
C ALA A 346 -1.45 -15.29 -55.31
N ARG A 347 -1.92 -14.27 -54.57
CA ARG A 347 -3.33 -13.87 -54.55
C ARG A 347 -3.80 -13.34 -55.90
N ALA A 348 -2.99 -12.50 -56.54
CA ALA A 348 -3.28 -12.01 -57.88
C ALA A 348 -3.36 -13.18 -58.87
N GLY A 349 -2.40 -14.11 -58.87
CA GLY A 349 -2.44 -15.31 -59.70
C GLY A 349 -3.65 -16.20 -59.43
N ALA A 350 -4.01 -16.39 -58.15
CA ALA A 350 -5.17 -17.18 -57.74
C ALA A 350 -6.50 -16.62 -58.23
N ALA A 351 -6.63 -15.29 -58.32
CA ALA A 351 -7.82 -14.63 -58.84
C ALA A 351 -8.06 -14.91 -60.34
N HIS A 352 -7.01 -15.32 -61.08
CA HIS A 352 -7.08 -15.62 -62.51
C HIS A 352 -7.23 -17.13 -62.80
N LEU A 353 -7.25 -18.00 -61.78
CA LEU A 353 -7.51 -19.43 -61.95
C LEU A 353 -9.02 -19.67 -62.24
N PRO A 354 -9.36 -20.50 -63.25
CA PRO A 354 -10.75 -20.89 -63.49
C PRO A 354 -11.33 -21.59 -62.26
N ARG A 355 -12.30 -20.96 -61.60
CA ARG A 355 -13.05 -21.62 -60.52
C ARG A 355 -13.86 -22.78 -61.11
N PRO A 356 -13.89 -23.97 -60.49
CA PRO A 356 -14.82 -25.01 -60.90
C PRO A 356 -16.23 -24.44 -60.81
N LEU A 357 -16.84 -24.21 -61.97
CA LEU A 357 -18.19 -23.67 -62.07
C LEU A 357 -19.14 -24.71 -61.50
N MET A 358 -19.76 -24.39 -60.36
CA MET A 358 -20.88 -25.18 -59.85
C MET A 358 -21.98 -25.23 -60.91
N SER A 359 -22.63 -26.38 -61.05
CA SER A 359 -23.75 -26.48 -61.99
C SER A 359 -24.88 -25.51 -61.59
N PRO A 360 -25.60 -24.90 -62.55
CA PRO A 360 -26.72 -23.99 -62.25
C PRO A 360 -27.79 -24.60 -61.34
N ARG A 361 -27.97 -25.93 -61.38
CA ARG A 361 -28.89 -26.66 -60.50
C ARG A 361 -28.44 -26.61 -59.04
N VAL A 362 -27.16 -26.86 -58.76
CA VAL A 362 -26.64 -26.82 -57.38
C VAL A 362 -26.68 -25.39 -56.85
N THR A 363 -26.38 -24.38 -57.67
CA THR A 363 -26.51 -22.97 -57.27
C THR A 363 -27.95 -22.61 -56.91
N ALA A 364 -28.94 -23.06 -57.70
CA ALA A 364 -30.34 -22.85 -57.39
C ALA A 364 -30.77 -23.55 -56.10
N GLN A 365 -30.31 -24.79 -55.87
CA GLN A 365 -30.59 -25.57 -54.66
C GLN A 365 -29.99 -24.92 -53.41
N VAL A 366 -28.74 -24.46 -53.47
CA VAL A 366 -28.09 -23.75 -52.35
C VAL A 366 -28.85 -22.48 -52.00
N ARG A 367 -29.26 -21.69 -53.00
CA ARG A 367 -30.05 -20.47 -52.78
C ARG A 367 -31.36 -20.78 -52.07
N ASP A 368 -32.04 -21.84 -52.49
CA ASP A 368 -33.30 -22.28 -51.88
C ASP A 368 -33.11 -22.74 -50.42
N LEU A 369 -32.09 -23.56 -50.14
CA LEU A 369 -31.76 -23.99 -48.79
C LEU A 369 -31.41 -22.82 -47.86
N LEU A 370 -30.69 -21.81 -48.35
CA LEU A 370 -30.39 -20.60 -47.58
C LEU A 370 -31.65 -19.78 -47.28
N ALA A 371 -32.58 -19.68 -48.23
CA ALA A 371 -33.87 -19.02 -48.01
C ALA A 371 -34.73 -19.77 -46.98
N GLN A 372 -34.75 -21.11 -47.04
CA GLN A 372 -35.46 -21.95 -46.07
C GLN A 372 -34.85 -21.85 -44.67
N ALA A 373 -33.52 -21.82 -44.56
CA ALA A 373 -32.82 -21.63 -43.29
C ALA A 373 -33.21 -20.30 -42.62
N GLU A 374 -33.28 -19.23 -43.41
CA GLU A 374 -33.67 -17.91 -42.94
C GLU A 374 -35.15 -17.83 -42.53
N ALA A 375 -36.03 -18.47 -43.30
CA ALA A 375 -37.44 -18.59 -42.94
C ALA A 375 -37.66 -19.37 -41.63
N ALA A 376 -36.91 -20.46 -41.43
CA ALA A 376 -36.94 -21.21 -40.17
C ALA A 376 -36.42 -20.35 -39.00
N ARG A 377 -35.31 -19.64 -39.20
CA ARG A 377 -34.71 -18.75 -38.19
C ARG A 377 -35.69 -17.66 -37.73
N THR A 378 -36.40 -17.02 -38.67
CA THR A 378 -37.36 -15.95 -38.36
C THR A 378 -38.59 -16.45 -37.60
N ARG A 379 -39.02 -17.70 -37.82
CA ARG A 379 -40.06 -18.37 -37.01
C ARG A 379 -39.57 -18.83 -35.64
N GLY A 380 -38.26 -18.90 -35.42
CA GLY A 380 -37.66 -19.42 -34.19
C GLY A 380 -37.36 -20.92 -34.23
N ASP A 381 -37.46 -21.56 -35.39
CA ASP A 381 -37.21 -22.98 -35.64
C ASP A 381 -35.69 -23.24 -35.73
N TRP A 382 -34.95 -22.95 -34.66
CA TRP A 382 -33.47 -23.01 -34.68
C TRP A 382 -32.92 -24.43 -34.81
N LEU A 383 -33.51 -25.36 -34.04
CA LEU A 383 -33.10 -26.77 -33.95
C LEU A 383 -34.28 -27.74 -34.04
N SER A 384 -35.50 -27.22 -34.14
CA SER A 384 -36.72 -28.02 -34.18
C SER A 384 -37.69 -27.41 -35.18
N PRO A 385 -38.42 -28.23 -35.96
CA PRO A 385 -38.33 -29.69 -36.03
C PRO A 385 -37.06 -30.19 -36.74
N PRO A 386 -36.59 -31.41 -36.46
CA PRO A 386 -35.39 -31.97 -37.10
C PRO A 386 -35.60 -32.12 -38.61
N GLY A 387 -34.59 -31.72 -39.39
CA GLY A 387 -34.61 -31.74 -40.86
C GLY A 387 -35.07 -30.43 -41.50
N ASP A 388 -35.96 -29.70 -40.83
CA ASP A 388 -36.49 -28.41 -41.33
C ASP A 388 -35.99 -27.19 -40.54
N SER A 389 -35.14 -27.42 -39.53
CA SER A 389 -34.59 -26.36 -38.71
C SER A 389 -33.63 -25.45 -39.49
N ALA A 390 -33.48 -24.21 -39.02
CA ALA A 390 -32.55 -23.24 -39.58
C ALA A 390 -31.13 -23.81 -39.66
N TRP A 391 -30.72 -24.56 -38.63
CA TRP A 391 -29.42 -25.23 -38.58
C TRP A 391 -29.29 -26.37 -39.59
N ASP A 392 -30.33 -27.21 -39.76
CA ASP A 392 -30.29 -28.34 -40.69
C ASP A 392 -30.19 -27.87 -42.15
N ARG A 393 -31.01 -26.89 -42.56
CA ARG A 393 -31.00 -26.33 -43.92
C ARG A 393 -29.66 -25.66 -44.25
N LEU A 394 -29.07 -24.95 -43.28
CA LEU A 394 -27.75 -24.35 -43.46
C LEU A 394 -26.64 -25.40 -43.56
N ARG A 395 -26.72 -26.48 -42.78
CA ARG A 395 -25.76 -27.59 -42.85
C ARG A 395 -25.80 -28.27 -44.21
N GLU A 396 -27.00 -28.48 -44.76
CA GLU A 396 -27.19 -29.05 -46.10
C GLU A 396 -26.62 -28.14 -47.19
N ALA A 397 -26.89 -26.83 -47.12
CA ALA A 397 -26.30 -25.86 -48.05
C ALA A 397 -24.76 -25.89 -48.03
N ARG A 398 -24.16 -26.02 -46.83
CA ARG A 398 -22.71 -26.17 -46.65
C ARG A 398 -22.15 -27.47 -47.23
N ALA A 399 -22.90 -28.56 -47.14
CA ALA A 399 -22.48 -29.84 -47.73
C ALA A 399 -22.42 -29.77 -49.26
N LEU A 400 -23.35 -29.03 -49.89
CA LEU A 400 -23.40 -28.86 -51.34
C LEU A 400 -22.38 -27.85 -51.86
N ALA A 401 -22.11 -26.78 -51.11
CA ALA A 401 -21.30 -25.67 -51.58
C ALA A 401 -20.47 -25.02 -50.45
N PRO A 402 -19.44 -25.71 -49.94
CA PRO A 402 -18.69 -25.23 -48.79
C PRO A 402 -17.89 -23.95 -49.10
N ALA A 403 -17.49 -23.73 -50.36
CA ALA A 403 -16.74 -22.54 -50.77
C ALA A 403 -17.63 -21.39 -51.29
N ASP A 404 -18.97 -21.55 -51.29
CA ASP A 404 -19.86 -20.52 -51.80
C ASP A 404 -19.93 -19.31 -50.85
N PRO A 405 -19.71 -18.07 -51.35
CA PRO A 405 -19.72 -16.87 -50.52
C PRO A 405 -21.06 -16.57 -49.83
N ALA A 406 -22.19 -17.00 -50.37
CA ALA A 406 -23.50 -16.84 -49.74
C ALA A 406 -23.66 -17.79 -48.55
N VAL A 407 -23.19 -19.04 -48.69
CA VAL A 407 -23.19 -20.02 -47.59
C VAL A 407 -22.28 -19.56 -46.45
N GLN A 408 -21.09 -19.06 -46.77
CA GLN A 408 -20.15 -18.54 -45.76
C GLN A 408 -20.73 -17.35 -44.99
N ARG A 409 -21.36 -16.40 -45.70
CA ARG A 409 -22.06 -15.28 -45.05
C ARG A 409 -23.21 -15.75 -44.15
N ALA A 410 -23.99 -16.73 -44.59
CA ALA A 410 -25.09 -17.27 -43.78
C ALA A 410 -24.59 -17.97 -42.50
N LEU A 411 -23.49 -18.74 -42.59
CA LEU A 411 -22.83 -19.34 -41.42
C LEU A 411 -22.32 -18.29 -40.44
N GLN A 412 -21.66 -17.23 -40.95
CA GLN A 412 -21.14 -16.14 -40.13
C GLN A 412 -22.25 -15.33 -39.45
N ALA A 413 -23.41 -15.14 -40.10
CA ALA A 413 -24.54 -14.40 -39.54
C ALA A 413 -25.34 -15.18 -38.49
N MET A 414 -25.29 -16.52 -38.52
CA MET A 414 -26.15 -17.36 -37.68
C MET A 414 -25.76 -17.31 -36.19
N LEU A 415 -24.46 -17.26 -35.88
CA LEU A 415 -23.96 -17.22 -34.51
C LEU A 415 -24.38 -15.95 -33.75
N PRO A 416 -24.13 -14.71 -34.23
CA PRO A 416 -24.60 -13.51 -33.55
C PRO A 416 -26.13 -13.50 -33.43
N ALA A 417 -26.87 -13.97 -34.44
CA ALA A 417 -28.32 -14.04 -34.37
C ALA A 417 -28.84 -15.00 -33.27
N ALA A 418 -28.18 -16.13 -33.04
CA ALA A 418 -28.53 -17.05 -31.95
C ALA A 418 -28.27 -16.42 -30.57
N ARG A 419 -27.15 -15.69 -30.42
CA ARG A 419 -26.83 -14.93 -29.20
C ARG A 419 -27.88 -13.85 -28.92
N ASP A 420 -28.23 -13.08 -29.94
CA ASP A 420 -29.23 -12.01 -29.84
C ASP A 420 -30.62 -12.57 -29.53
N CYS A 421 -30.98 -13.71 -30.11
CA CYS A 421 -32.22 -14.42 -29.76
C CYS A 421 -32.24 -14.80 -28.28
N ASN A 422 -31.17 -15.43 -27.76
CA ASN A 422 -31.10 -15.82 -26.34
C ASN A 422 -31.22 -14.60 -25.42
N ALA A 423 -30.49 -13.53 -25.72
CA ALA A 423 -30.53 -12.30 -24.94
C ALA A 423 -31.91 -11.63 -24.97
N THR A 424 -32.57 -11.61 -26.13
CA THR A 424 -33.91 -11.04 -26.29
C THR A 424 -34.97 -11.87 -25.56
N ALA A 425 -34.95 -13.20 -25.74
CA ALA A 425 -35.86 -14.10 -25.06
C ALA A 425 -35.73 -14.04 -23.52
N LEU A 426 -34.51 -13.85 -23.00
CA LEU A 426 -34.29 -13.59 -21.57
C LEU A 426 -34.88 -12.26 -21.10
N ARG A 427 -34.84 -11.21 -21.93
CA ARG A 427 -35.48 -9.91 -21.60
C ARG A 427 -37.01 -10.01 -21.63
N ASP A 428 -37.53 -10.78 -22.57
CA ASP A 428 -38.97 -11.00 -22.76
C ASP A 428 -39.54 -12.06 -21.80
N ASN A 429 -38.70 -12.62 -20.92
CA ASN A 429 -39.03 -13.70 -19.99
C ASN A 429 -39.55 -14.99 -20.66
N ASP A 430 -39.22 -15.21 -21.94
CA ASP A 430 -39.48 -16.45 -22.67
C ASP A 430 -38.31 -17.41 -22.47
N LEU A 431 -38.30 -18.10 -21.33
CA LEU A 431 -37.20 -19.01 -20.97
C LEU A 431 -37.10 -20.23 -21.88
N GLY A 432 -38.22 -20.64 -22.50
CA GLY A 432 -38.24 -21.75 -23.46
C GLY A 432 -37.47 -21.39 -24.73
N ARG A 433 -37.79 -20.23 -25.32
CA ARG A 433 -37.07 -19.70 -26.48
C ARG A 433 -35.62 -19.38 -26.15
N ALA A 434 -35.35 -18.83 -24.96
CA ALA A 434 -33.98 -18.58 -24.51
C ALA A 434 -33.15 -19.88 -24.49
N GLN A 435 -33.73 -20.98 -24.01
CA GLN A 435 -33.08 -22.29 -23.99
C GLN A 435 -32.82 -22.83 -25.41
N VAL A 436 -33.80 -22.76 -26.31
CA VAL A 436 -33.63 -23.19 -27.71
C VAL A 436 -32.51 -22.42 -28.39
N CYS A 437 -32.47 -21.09 -28.22
CA CYS A 437 -31.44 -20.24 -28.81
C CYS A 437 -30.05 -20.46 -28.20
N LEU A 438 -29.98 -20.79 -26.91
CA LEU A 438 -28.72 -21.19 -26.26
C LEU A 438 -28.20 -22.52 -26.81
N GLU A 439 -29.07 -23.51 -27.03
CA GLU A 439 -28.65 -24.79 -27.62
C GLU A 439 -28.19 -24.60 -29.07
N ALA A 440 -28.87 -23.76 -29.85
CA ALA A 440 -28.44 -23.40 -31.19
C ALA A 440 -27.04 -22.75 -31.20
N TRP A 441 -26.80 -21.83 -30.26
CA TRP A 441 -25.48 -21.24 -30.06
C TRP A 441 -24.42 -22.30 -29.73
N ARG A 442 -24.70 -23.24 -28.82
CA ARG A 442 -23.77 -24.34 -28.48
C ARG A 442 -23.41 -25.20 -29.70
N GLN A 443 -24.35 -25.47 -30.59
CA GLN A 443 -24.10 -26.21 -31.84
C GLN A 443 -23.24 -25.41 -32.82
N LEU A 444 -23.46 -24.09 -32.90
CA LEU A 444 -22.74 -23.19 -33.80
C LEU A 444 -21.31 -22.91 -33.35
N ALA A 445 -21.07 -22.80 -32.04
CA ALA A 445 -19.76 -22.45 -31.48
C ALA A 445 -19.47 -23.18 -30.14
N PRO A 446 -19.21 -24.50 -30.14
CA PRO A 446 -19.06 -25.29 -28.92
C PRO A 446 -17.96 -24.82 -27.96
N ALA A 447 -16.91 -24.17 -28.48
CA ALA A 447 -15.76 -23.69 -27.72
C ALA A 447 -15.89 -22.23 -27.24
N ASP A 448 -17.06 -21.60 -27.44
CA ASP A 448 -17.28 -20.22 -27.05
C ASP A 448 -17.38 -20.09 -25.52
N ALA A 449 -16.43 -19.36 -24.92
CA ALA A 449 -16.37 -19.14 -23.49
C ALA A 449 -17.62 -18.44 -22.92
N ALA A 450 -18.36 -17.69 -23.73
CA ALA A 450 -19.56 -16.98 -23.29
C ALA A 450 -20.79 -17.90 -23.07
N ILE A 451 -20.73 -19.16 -23.53
CA ILE A 451 -21.79 -20.16 -23.30
C ILE A 451 -22.01 -20.41 -21.82
N ALA A 452 -20.94 -20.58 -21.03
CA ALA A 452 -21.04 -20.86 -19.60
C ALA A 452 -21.76 -19.71 -18.86
N ALA A 453 -21.44 -18.46 -19.21
CA ALA A 453 -22.11 -17.30 -18.66
C ALA A 453 -23.60 -17.23 -19.07
N ALA A 454 -23.93 -17.60 -20.32
CA ALA A 454 -25.32 -17.64 -20.78
C ALA A 454 -26.15 -18.75 -20.11
N GLN A 455 -25.55 -19.93 -19.90
CA GLN A 455 -26.14 -21.03 -19.14
C GLN A 455 -26.46 -20.61 -17.71
N ARG A 456 -25.49 -19.97 -17.03
CA ARG A 456 -25.67 -19.47 -15.67
C ARG A 456 -26.81 -18.45 -15.57
N ARG A 457 -26.83 -17.43 -16.44
CA ARG A 457 -27.91 -16.44 -16.46
C ARG A 457 -29.29 -17.07 -16.66
N LEU A 458 -29.41 -18.05 -17.56
CA LEU A 458 -30.68 -18.76 -17.76
C LEU A 458 -31.02 -19.64 -16.55
N GLY A 459 -30.02 -20.27 -15.91
CA GLY A 459 -30.18 -21.02 -14.66
C GLY A 459 -30.69 -20.15 -13.52
N GLU A 460 -30.12 -18.95 -13.34
CA GLU A 460 -30.54 -17.96 -12.35
C GLU A 460 -32.00 -17.53 -12.57
N ARG A 461 -32.44 -17.34 -13.83
CA ARG A 461 -33.85 -17.05 -14.15
C ARG A 461 -34.79 -18.19 -13.78
N TRP A 462 -34.41 -19.44 -14.09
CA TRP A 462 -35.19 -20.61 -13.67
C TRP A 462 -35.25 -20.77 -12.15
N LEU A 463 -34.17 -20.45 -11.43
CA LEU A 463 -34.18 -20.43 -9.96
C LEU A 463 -35.15 -19.40 -9.40
N ALA A 464 -35.14 -18.16 -9.93
CA ALA A 464 -36.06 -17.12 -9.51
C ALA A 464 -37.53 -17.54 -9.69
N ILE A 465 -37.87 -18.18 -10.82
CA ILE A 465 -39.20 -18.77 -11.01
C ILE A 465 -39.45 -19.86 -9.97
N GLY A 466 -38.48 -20.73 -9.68
CA GLY A 466 -38.63 -21.78 -8.68
C GLY A 466 -38.93 -21.24 -7.28
N GLU A 467 -38.26 -20.15 -6.89
CA GLU A 467 -38.47 -19.46 -5.61
C GLU A 467 -39.87 -18.84 -5.52
N GLU A 468 -40.32 -18.16 -6.58
CA GLU A 468 -41.67 -17.59 -6.68
C GLU A 468 -42.74 -18.69 -6.56
N ARG A 469 -42.58 -19.77 -7.31
CA ARG A 469 -43.50 -20.93 -7.31
C ARG A 469 -43.53 -21.62 -5.95
N LEU A 470 -42.39 -21.67 -5.26
CA LEU A 470 -42.32 -22.24 -3.91
C LEU A 470 -43.09 -21.37 -2.92
N GLY A 471 -42.99 -20.04 -3.03
CA GLY A 471 -43.80 -19.11 -2.25
C GLY A 471 -45.31 -19.26 -2.48
N ALA A 472 -45.70 -19.65 -3.69
CA ALA A 472 -47.09 -19.97 -4.04
C ALA A 472 -47.54 -21.40 -3.65
N GLY A 473 -46.67 -22.22 -3.05
CA GLY A 473 -46.97 -23.61 -2.68
C GLY A 473 -46.98 -24.59 -3.85
N GLU A 474 -46.52 -24.20 -5.04
CA GLU A 474 -46.52 -25.02 -6.26
C GLU A 474 -45.29 -25.95 -6.32
N LEU A 475 -45.21 -26.93 -5.40
CA LEU A 475 -44.02 -27.78 -5.19
C LEU A 475 -43.52 -28.48 -6.46
N GLU A 476 -44.42 -28.96 -7.32
CA GLU A 476 -44.07 -29.62 -8.58
C GLU A 476 -43.54 -28.64 -9.64
N ALA A 477 -44.05 -27.41 -9.66
CA ALA A 477 -43.52 -26.36 -10.55
C ALA A 477 -42.13 -25.92 -10.10
N THR A 478 -41.92 -25.76 -8.79
CA THR A 478 -40.60 -25.52 -8.19
C THR A 478 -39.62 -26.63 -8.53
N ALA A 479 -40.01 -27.90 -8.40
CA ALA A 479 -39.15 -29.04 -8.72
C ALA A 479 -38.70 -29.02 -10.19
N ARG A 480 -39.62 -28.74 -11.12
CA ARG A 480 -39.29 -28.60 -12.56
C ARG A 480 -38.35 -27.44 -12.83
N ALA A 481 -38.58 -26.28 -12.22
CA ALA A 481 -37.73 -25.10 -12.38
C ALA A 481 -36.30 -25.35 -11.85
N LEU A 482 -36.20 -25.95 -10.65
CA LEU A 482 -34.94 -26.38 -10.05
C LEU A 482 -34.18 -27.39 -10.92
N ALA A 483 -34.88 -28.38 -11.49
CA ALA A 483 -34.28 -29.36 -12.40
C ALA A 483 -33.72 -28.71 -13.67
N ARG A 484 -34.45 -27.74 -14.25
CA ARG A 484 -33.98 -26.98 -15.42
C ARG A 484 -32.75 -26.13 -15.10
N ALA A 485 -32.76 -25.41 -13.98
CA ALA A 485 -31.61 -24.64 -13.54
C ALA A 485 -30.36 -25.51 -13.35
N ARG A 486 -30.51 -26.67 -12.68
CA ARG A 486 -29.42 -27.63 -12.47
C ARG A 486 -28.87 -28.21 -13.78
N ALA A 487 -29.74 -28.48 -14.76
CA ALA A 487 -29.35 -29.01 -16.06
C ALA A 487 -28.56 -28.00 -16.90
N LEU A 488 -28.76 -26.69 -16.65
CA LEU A 488 -28.05 -25.62 -17.36
C LEU A 488 -26.66 -25.36 -16.76
N ASP A 489 -26.58 -25.14 -15.45
CA ASP A 489 -25.32 -24.95 -14.72
C ASP A 489 -25.49 -25.46 -13.28
N ALA A 490 -24.83 -26.57 -12.95
CA ALA A 490 -24.85 -27.17 -11.61
C ALA A 490 -24.21 -26.27 -10.54
N ALA A 491 -23.41 -25.27 -10.95
CA ALA A 491 -22.78 -24.30 -10.06
C ALA A 491 -23.60 -23.00 -9.93
N THR A 492 -24.84 -22.95 -10.42
CA THR A 492 -25.70 -21.77 -10.28
C THR A 492 -25.93 -21.45 -8.79
N PRO A 493 -25.59 -20.24 -8.31
CA PRO A 493 -25.80 -19.85 -6.91
C PRO A 493 -27.27 -19.98 -6.50
N GLY A 494 -27.53 -20.49 -5.28
CA GLY A 494 -28.89 -20.66 -4.75
C GLY A 494 -29.56 -22.01 -5.06
N LEU A 495 -28.96 -22.86 -5.90
CA LEU A 495 -29.48 -24.21 -6.20
C LEU A 495 -29.67 -25.07 -4.95
N GLN A 496 -28.67 -25.13 -4.06
CA GLN A 496 -28.78 -25.95 -2.85
C GLN A 496 -29.82 -25.39 -1.88
N GLU A 497 -29.90 -24.07 -1.73
CA GLU A 497 -30.85 -23.42 -0.81
C GLU A 497 -32.29 -23.67 -1.24
N LEU A 498 -32.60 -23.47 -2.53
CA LEU A 498 -33.94 -23.75 -3.05
C LEU A 498 -34.29 -25.25 -2.94
N GLN A 499 -33.31 -26.14 -3.16
CA GLN A 499 -33.51 -27.58 -2.99
C GLN A 499 -33.89 -27.94 -1.54
N LEU A 500 -33.13 -27.46 -0.56
CA LEU A 500 -33.41 -27.73 0.86
C LEU A 500 -34.76 -27.18 1.29
N ARG A 501 -35.13 -25.98 0.81
CA ARG A 501 -36.44 -25.38 1.09
C ARG A 501 -37.59 -26.18 0.48
N LEU A 502 -37.42 -26.68 -0.74
CA LEU A 502 -38.40 -27.57 -1.39
C LEU A 502 -38.57 -28.89 -0.62
N GLU A 503 -37.48 -29.50 -0.16
CA GLU A 503 -37.51 -30.72 0.65
C GLU A 503 -38.26 -30.52 1.96
N ARG A 504 -38.00 -29.42 2.68
CA ARG A 504 -38.74 -29.04 3.91
C ARG A 504 -40.23 -28.82 3.65
N ALA A 505 -40.57 -28.12 2.57
CA ALA A 505 -41.95 -27.87 2.20
C ALA A 505 -42.72 -29.16 1.87
N ARG A 506 -42.05 -30.14 1.23
CA ARG A 506 -42.62 -31.47 0.98
C ARG A 506 -42.82 -32.28 2.26
N SER A 507 -41.89 -32.22 3.21
CA SER A 507 -42.02 -32.91 4.49
C SER A 507 -43.08 -32.31 5.42
N GLY A 508 -43.41 -31.02 5.27
CA GLY A 508 -44.47 -30.37 6.04
C GLY A 508 -45.87 -30.47 5.40
N ALA A 509 -45.96 -30.99 4.17
CA ALA A 509 -47.21 -31.23 3.46
C ALA A 509 -47.71 -32.69 3.60
N ASN A 510 -46.86 -33.59 4.09
CA ASN A 510 -47.20 -34.95 4.52
C ASN A 510 -47.48 -34.95 6.03
#